data_AF-A0A2W5ZCF9-F1
#
_entry.id   AF-A0A2W5ZCF9-F1
#
_cell.length_a   1.000
_cell.length_b   1.000
_cell.length_c   1.000
_cell.angle_alpha   90.00
_cell.angle_beta   90.00
_cell.angle_gamma   90.00
#
_symmetry.space_group_name_H-M   'P 1'
#
loop_
_entity.id
_entity.type
_entity.pdbx_description
1 polymer ?
#
loop_
_entity_poly.entity_id
_entity_poly.type
_entity_poly.pdbx_seq_one_letter_code
_entity_poly.pdbx_strand_id
1 'polypeptide(L)' 'MEIRDLRYLDASAKAGNFTRAAKDLRVNPATISRHVGRIEDELGAAFSCAWSSLGLPARR' A
#
# COMPACT_ATOMS: atom_id res chain seq x y z
N MET A 1 8.53 9.49 7.00
CA MET A 1 7.15 9.07 6.70
C MET A 1 6.17 10.17 7.07
N GLU A 2 5.12 10.34 6.29
CA GLU A 2 4.01 11.28 6.55
C GLU A 2 2.70 10.54 6.87
N ILE A 3 1.77 11.18 7.59
CA ILE A 3 0.43 10.59 7.86
C ILE A 3 -0.30 10.21 6.56
N ARG A 4 -0.03 10.93 5.48
CA ARG A 4 -0.61 10.63 4.16
C ARG A 4 -0.14 9.28 3.62
N ASP A 5 1.07 8.84 3.97
CA ASP A 5 1.61 7.55 3.55
C ASP A 5 0.76 6.42 4.14
N LEU A 6 0.38 6.54 5.42
CA LEU A 6 -0.49 5.58 6.11
C LEU A 6 -1.86 5.45 5.46
N ARG A 7 -2.42 6.55 4.93
CA ARG A 7 -3.71 6.52 4.24
C ARG A 7 -3.64 5.70 2.96
N TYR A 8 -2.54 5.81 2.21
CA TYR A 8 -2.33 5.02 1.01
C TYR A 8 -2.05 3.55 1.33
N LEU A 9 -1.36 3.27 2.44
CA LEU A 9 -1.17 1.92 2.95
C LEU A 9 -2.50 1.27 3.34
N ASP A 10 -3.32 1.94 4.15
CA ASP A 10 -4.64 1.44 4.59
C ASP A 10 -5.60 1.23 3.41
N ALA A 11 -5.66 2.17 2.47
CA ALA A 11 -6.48 2.03 1.27
C ALA A 11 -6.03 0.84 0.41
N SER A 12 -4.71 0.64 0.30
CA SER A 12 -4.15 -0.53 -0.38
C SER A 12 -4.53 -1.83 0.34
N ALA A 13 -4.48 -1.84 1.68
CA ALA A 13 -4.84 -2.98 2.52
C ALA A 13 -6.29 -3.41 2.31
N LYS A 14 -7.19 -2.44 2.26
CA LYS A 14 -8.62 -2.66 2.05
C LYS A 14 -8.95 -3.10 0.61
N ALA A 15 -8.32 -2.48 -0.39
CA ALA A 15 -8.62 -2.74 -1.79
C ALA A 15 -7.90 -3.98 -2.35
N GLY A 16 -6.75 -4.30 -1.77
CA GLY A 16 -5.93 -5.46 -2.08
C GLY A 16 -5.00 -5.38 -3.28
N ASN A 17 -5.06 -4.28 -4.00
CA ASN A 17 -4.05 -3.93 -4.98
C ASN A 17 -4.05 -2.41 -5.16
N PHE A 18 -2.93 -1.88 -5.61
CA PHE A 18 -2.75 -0.43 -5.76
C PHE A 18 -3.63 0.15 -6.86
N THR A 19 -3.93 -0.63 -7.90
CA THR A 19 -4.80 -0.17 -9.00
C THR A 19 -6.22 0.13 -8.50
N ARG A 20 -6.78 -0.76 -7.67
CA ARG A 20 -8.11 -0.61 -7.09
C ARG A 20 -8.12 0.49 -6.03
N ALA A 21 -7.12 0.53 -5.15
CA ALA A 21 -6.97 1.62 -4.17
C ALA A 21 -6.83 2.99 -4.86
N ALA A 22 -6.08 3.07 -5.96
CA ALA A 22 -5.88 4.29 -6.73
C ALA A 22 -7.15 4.75 -7.42
N LYS A 23 -7.97 3.82 -7.91
CA LYS A 23 -9.30 4.13 -8.45
C LYS A 23 -10.21 4.72 -7.38
N ASP A 24 -10.23 4.13 -6.20
CA ASP A 24 -11.08 4.57 -5.09
C ASP A 24 -10.65 5.95 -4.56
N LEU A 25 -9.34 6.19 -4.49
CA LEU A 25 -8.75 7.47 -4.07
C LEU A 25 -8.61 8.51 -5.20
N ARG A 26 -8.95 8.15 -6.44
CA ARG A 26 -8.77 8.97 -7.66
C ARG A 26 -7.35 9.52 -7.84
N VAL A 27 -6.35 8.68 -7.60
CA VAL A 27 -4.92 9.00 -7.81
C VAL A 27 -4.30 8.04 -8.82
N ASN A 28 -3.05 8.29 -9.21
CA ASN A 28 -2.29 7.33 -10.02
C ASN A 28 -1.80 6.16 -9.13
N PRO A 29 -1.85 4.89 -9.59
CA PRO A 29 -1.26 3.76 -8.88
C PRO A 29 0.21 3.96 -8.48
N ALA A 30 1.00 4.67 -9.29
CA ALA A 30 2.39 5.02 -8.99
C ALA A 30 2.52 5.94 -7.76
N THR A 31 1.53 6.80 -7.50
CA THR A 31 1.47 7.61 -6.28
C THR A 31 1.39 6.68 -5.07
N ILE A 32 0.42 5.77 -5.06
CA ILE A 32 0.26 4.81 -3.96
C ILE A 32 1.55 4.00 -3.75
N SER A 33 2.12 3.44 -4.82
CA SER A 33 3.34 2.65 -4.73
C SER A 33 4.52 3.43 -4.13
N ARG A 34 4.69 4.72 -4.48
CA ARG A 34 5.77 5.56 -3.90
C ARG A 34 5.55 5.83 -2.42
N HIS A 35 4.31 6.07 -2.02
CA HIS A 35 3.96 6.37 -0.63
C HIS A 35 4.06 5.12 0.25
N VAL A 36 3.60 3.97 -0.23
CA VAL A 36 3.75 2.68 0.46
C VAL A 36 5.21 2.26 0.54
N GLY A 37 5.97 2.39 -0.56
CA GLY A 37 7.40 2.08 -0.58
C GLY A 37 8.19 2.90 0.45
N ARG A 38 7.87 4.19 0.64
CA ARG A 38 8.49 5.00 1.70
C ARG A 38 8.26 4.42 3.11
N ILE A 39 7.10 3.83 3.38
CA ILE A 39 6.83 3.19 4.67
C ILE A 39 7.63 1.89 4.79
N GLU A 40 7.67 1.10 3.72
CA GLU A 40 8.45 -0.15 3.67
C GLU A 40 9.95 0.12 3.91
N ASP A 41 10.50 1.15 3.27
CA ASP A 41 11.90 1.57 3.40
C ASP A 41 12.21 2.02 4.83
N GLU A 42 11.32 2.79 5.46
CA GLU A 42 11.53 3.33 6.81
C GLU A 42 11.40 2.25 7.90
N LEU A 43 10.50 1.28 7.71
CA LEU A 43 10.34 0.15 8.62
C LEU A 43 11.36 -0.96 8.38
N GLY A 44 12.12 -0.91 7.28
CA GLY A 44 13.01 -1.98 6.85
C GLY A 44 12.26 -3.29 6.56
N ALA A 45 10.97 -3.21 6.22
CA ALA A 45 10.08 -4.35 6.10
C ALA A 45 9.30 -4.29 4.78
N ALA A 46 9.42 -5.32 3.97
CA ALA A 46 8.59 -5.50 2.79
C ALA A 46 7.23 -6.07 3.20
N PHE A 47 6.16 -5.29 3.03
CA PHE A 47 4.81 -5.75 3.39
C PHE A 47 4.30 -6.84 2.45
N SER A 48 4.91 -7.02 1.27
CA SER A 48 4.54 -8.07 0.32
C SER A 48 4.49 -9.48 0.94
N CYS A 49 5.39 -9.79 1.87
CA CYS A 49 5.43 -11.09 2.55
C CYS A 49 4.47 -11.13 3.76
N ALA A 50 4.45 -10.08 4.58
CA ALA A 50 3.61 -9.97 5.78
C ALA A 50 2.10 -9.91 5.48
N TRP A 51 1.74 -9.38 4.31
CA TRP A 51 0.36 -9.25 3.87
C TRP A 51 -0.29 -10.61 3.58
N SER A 52 0.48 -11.54 3.01
CA SER A 52 0.05 -12.93 2.79
C SER A 52 -0.25 -13.62 4.12
N SER A 53 0.59 -13.42 5.13
CA SER A 53 0.38 -13.97 6.47
C SER A 53 -0.78 -13.33 7.24
N LEU A 54 -1.20 -12.12 6.87
CA LEU A 54 -2.33 -11.40 7.49
C LEU A 54 -3.67 -11.67 6.79
N GLY A 55 -3.71 -12.57 5.80
CA GLY A 55 -4.92 -12.88 5.04
C GLY A 55 -5.41 -11.74 4.16
N LEU A 56 -4.53 -10.76 3.89
CA LEU A 56 -4.84 -9.66 3.02
C LEU A 56 -4.51 -10.07 1.55
N PRO A 57 -5.24 -9.57 0.55
CA PRO A 57 -5.07 -9.91 -0.88
C PRO A 57 -3.68 -9.59 -1.46
N ALA A 58 -2.98 -10.59 -1.99
CA ALA A 58 -1.62 -10.47 -2.50
C ALA A 58 -1.47 -9.46 -3.65
N ARG A 59 -0.34 -8.74 -3.63
CA ARG A 59 0.11 -7.72 -4.59
C ARG A 59 0.15 -8.32 -6.02
N ARG A 60 -0.81 -7.96 -6.88
CA ARG A 60 -0.75 -8.19 -8.33
C ARG A 60 -0.91 -6.86 -9.06
#